data_AF-A0A164FQ22-F1
#
_entry.id   AF-A0A164FQ22-F1
#
_cell.length_a   1.000
_cell.length_b   1.000
_cell.length_c   1.000
_cell.angle_alpha   90.00
_cell.angle_beta   90.00
_cell.angle_gamma   90.00
#
_symmetry.space_group_name_H-M   'P 1'
#
loop_
_entity.id
_entity.type
_entity.pdbx_description
1 polymer ?
#
loop_
_entity_poly.entity_id
_entity_poly.type
_entity_poly.pdbx_seq_one_letter_code
_entity_poly.pdbx_strand_id
1 'polypeptide(L)'
;GVIRNVPTKDSEEDILCLLADQGFTKVQWFTAPAPDGSRTPLKTVMLFFKTLQSPREVIMAHEIFPVKQFIPRPALCRKCWTFGHPEETCT
;
A
#
# COMPACT_ATOMS: atom_id res chain seq x y z
N GLY A 1 -0.87 7.09 -2.33
CA GLY A 1 0.49 6.71 -2.80
C GLY A 1 0.94 5.45 -2.09
N VAL A 2 1.99 4.79 -2.56
CA VAL A 2 2.53 3.56 -1.96
C VAL A 2 4.03 3.70 -1.78
N ILE A 3 4.51 3.37 -0.59
CA ILE A 3 5.95 3.24 -0.30
C ILE A 3 6.27 1.79 0.05
N ARG A 4 7.48 1.35 -0.28
CA ARG A 4 7.95 -0.03 -0.11
C ARG A 4 9.21 -0.04 0.76
N ASN A 5 9.50 -1.22 1.31
CA ASN A 5 10.63 -1.48 2.20
C ASN A 5 10.58 -0.69 3.52
N VAL A 6 9.37 -0.44 4.04
CA VAL A 6 9.18 0.20 5.33
C VAL A 6 9.41 -0.82 6.45
N PRO A 7 10.17 -0.48 7.52
CA PRO A 7 10.32 -1.34 8.70
C PRO A 7 8.96 -1.67 9.33
N THR A 8 8.67 -2.95 9.55
CA THR A 8 7.37 -3.43 10.07
C THR A 8 7.29 -3.40 11.61
N LYS A 9 8.23 -2.70 12.27
CA LYS A 9 8.22 -2.56 13.73
C LYS A 9 7.34 -1.41 14.19
N ASP A 10 7.16 -0.42 13.34
CA ASP A 10 6.44 0.80 13.64
C ASP A 10 4.93 0.62 13.35
N SER A 11 4.09 1.19 14.21
CA SER A 11 2.64 1.19 14.01
C SER A 11 2.21 2.17 12.90
N GLU A 12 0.95 2.09 12.45
CA GLU A 12 0.43 3.02 11.44
C GLU A 12 0.44 4.47 11.97
N GLU A 13 0.18 4.62 13.26
CA GLU A 13 0.18 5.87 13.99
C GLU A 13 1.59 6.46 14.09
N ASP A 14 2.60 5.63 14.40
CA ASP A 14 4.00 6.07 14.46
C ASP A 14 4.48 6.59 13.10
N ILE A 15 4.18 5.85 12.03
CA ILE A 15 4.52 6.26 10.66
C ILE A 15 3.79 7.55 10.29
N LEU A 16 2.52 7.69 10.67
CA LEU A 16 1.76 8.92 10.41
C LEU A 16 2.36 10.11 11.16
N CYS A 17 2.79 9.94 12.41
CA CYS A 17 3.48 10.96 13.19
C CYS A 17 4.78 11.41 12.51
N LEU A 18 5.60 10.47 12.01
CA LEU A 18 6.84 10.79 11.28
C LEU A 18 6.59 11.54 9.96
N LEU A 19 5.38 11.41 9.40
CA LEU A 19 4.98 12.01 8.13
C LEU A 19 4.04 13.22 8.30
N ALA A 20 3.79 13.67 9.53
CA ALA A 20 2.79 14.70 9.84
C ALA A 20 3.09 16.03 9.10
N ASP A 21 4.36 16.41 9.01
CA ASP A 21 4.81 17.64 8.34
C ASP A 21 4.60 17.64 6.82
N GLN A 22 4.32 16.47 6.23
CA GLN A 22 4.19 16.28 4.78
C GLN A 22 2.72 16.20 4.31
N GLY A 23 1.75 16.41 5.20
CA GLY A 23 0.33 16.54 4.84
C GLY A 23 -0.39 15.22 4.56
N PHE A 24 0.11 14.10 5.08
CA PHE A 24 -0.56 12.81 5.04
C PHE A 24 -1.69 12.73 6.07
N THR A 25 -2.80 12.08 5.70
CA THR A 25 -4.00 11.98 6.55
C THR A 25 -4.22 10.61 7.13
N LYS A 26 -3.70 9.58 6.47
CA LYS A 26 -3.85 8.20 6.90
C LYS A 26 -2.70 7.37 6.34
N VAL A 27 -2.29 6.39 7.12
CA VAL A 27 -1.34 5.36 6.77
C VAL A 27 -2.06 4.02 6.89
N GLN A 28 -1.80 3.08 5.99
CA GLN A 28 -2.38 1.74 6.07
C GLN A 28 -1.39 0.68 5.55
N TRP A 29 -1.14 -0.36 6.34
CA TRP A 29 -0.31 -1.49 5.93
C TRP A 29 -1.00 -2.35 4.87
N PHE A 30 -0.24 -2.76 3.85
CA PHE A 30 -0.65 -3.90 3.06
C PHE A 30 -0.51 -5.17 3.89
N THR A 31 -1.49 -6.06 3.82
CA THR A 31 -1.47 -7.31 4.57
C THR A 31 -1.57 -8.52 3.63
N ALA A 32 -0.92 -9.61 4.02
CA ALA A 32 -1.05 -10.90 3.36
C ALA A 32 -1.66 -11.93 4.32
N PRO A 33 -2.43 -12.91 3.82
CA PRO A 33 -2.90 -14.03 4.63
C PRO A 33 -1.72 -14.85 5.12
N ALA A 34 -1.68 -15.15 6.42
CA ALA A 34 -0.74 -16.09 7.01
C ALA A 34 -1.35 -17.50 7.09
N PRO A 35 -0.51 -18.56 7.23
CA PRO A 35 -0.99 -19.94 7.29
C PRO A 35 -1.95 -20.23 8.46
N ASP A 36 -1.85 -19.44 9.53
CA ASP A 36 -2.71 -19.52 10.72
C ASP A 36 -4.06 -18.81 10.54
N GLY A 37 -4.34 -18.25 9.36
CA GLY A 37 -5.54 -17.48 9.06
C GLY A 37 -5.48 -16.02 9.51
N SER A 38 -4.40 -15.60 10.19
CA SER A 38 -4.16 -14.21 10.54
C SER A 38 -3.70 -13.39 9.32
N ARG A 39 -3.58 -12.08 9.49
CA ARG A 39 -3.06 -11.17 8.46
C ARG A 39 -1.72 -10.61 8.92
N THR A 40 -0.67 -10.89 8.17
CA THR A 40 0.67 -10.35 8.45
C THR A 40 0.90 -9.08 7.63
N PRO A 41 1.38 -7.99 8.23
CA PRO A 41 1.75 -6.79 7.50
C PRO A 41 2.95 -7.06 6.58
N LEU A 42 2.86 -6.57 5.35
CA LEU A 42 3.95 -6.55 4.38
C LEU A 42 4.83 -5.32 4.61
N LYS A 43 6.06 -5.31 4.11
CA LYS A 43 6.95 -4.12 4.11
C LYS A 43 6.48 -3.01 3.15
N THR A 44 5.18 -2.86 2.93
CA THR A 44 4.58 -1.93 1.97
C THR A 44 3.42 -1.22 2.64
N VAL A 45 3.38 0.10 2.48
CA VAL A 45 2.44 0.98 3.16
C VAL A 45 1.71 1.84 2.14
N MET A 46 0.40 1.96 2.30
CA MET A 46 -0.45 2.89 1.57
C MET A 46 -0.55 4.20 2.33
N LEU A 47 -0.28 5.29 1.63
CA LEU A 47 -0.34 6.66 2.13
C LEU A 47 -1.53 7.39 1.52
N PHE A 48 -2.32 8.02 2.37
CA PHE A 48 -3.44 8.87 1.97
C PHE A 48 -3.08 10.34 2.24
N PHE A 49 -3.44 11.21 1.31
CA PHE A 49 -3.17 12.66 1.37
C PHE A 49 -4.31 13.38 0.66
N LYS A 50 -4.55 14.64 1.00
CA LYS A 50 -5.64 15.44 0.42
C LYS A 50 -5.26 16.14 -0.88
N THR A 51 -3.98 16.18 -1.23
CA THR A 51 -3.48 16.87 -2.42
C THR A 51 -3.81 16.10 -3.69
N LEU A 52 -4.06 16.84 -4.79
CA LEU A 52 -4.34 16.25 -6.11
C LEU A 52 -3.12 15.51 -6.68
N GLN A 53 -1.92 15.95 -6.31
CA GLN A 53 -0.67 15.33 -6.75
C GLN A 53 -0.04 14.57 -5.57
N SER A 54 0.32 13.31 -5.83
CA SER A 54 1.16 12.55 -4.92
C SER A 54 2.58 13.15 -4.91
N PRO A 55 3.21 13.31 -3.73
CA PRO A 55 4.64 13.60 -3.69
C PRO A 55 5.41 12.48 -4.41
N ARG A 56 6.55 12.81 -5.01
CA ARG A 56 7.43 11.81 -5.66
C ARG A 56 8.16 10.94 -4.65
N GLU A 57 8.47 11.52 -3.50
CA GLU A 57 9.28 10.94 -2.44
C GLU A 57 8.75 11.43 -1.09
N VAL A 58 8.96 10.65 -0.04
CA VAL A 58 8.70 11.04 1.35
C VAL A 58 9.94 10.81 2.18
N ILE A 59 10.17 11.69 3.14
CA ILE A 59 11.27 11.55 4.08
C ILE A 59 10.70 11.00 5.39
N MET A 60 11.21 9.88 5.87
CA MET A 60 10.78 9.26 7.12
C MET A 60 12.03 8.79 7.86
N ALA A 61 12.21 9.22 9.12
CA ALA A 61 13.36 8.83 9.94
C ALA A 61 14.74 9.04 9.28
N HIS A 62 14.91 10.13 8.52
CA HIS A 62 16.12 10.46 7.73
C HIS A 62 16.39 9.55 6.52
N GLU A 63 15.45 8.67 6.14
CA GLU A 63 15.50 7.91 4.90
C GLU A 63 14.50 8.47 3.88
N ILE A 64 14.85 8.36 2.59
CA ILE A 64 14.01 8.80 1.47
C ILE A 64 13.31 7.57 0.89
N PHE A 65 11.98 7.59 0.87
CA PHE A 65 11.16 6.55 0.27
C PHE A 65 10.49 7.06 -1.02
N PRO A 66 10.72 6.41 -2.17
CA PRO A 66 10.03 6.78 -3.39
C PRO A 66 8.56 6.40 -3.31
N VAL A 67 7.68 7.36 -3.57
CA VAL A 67 6.23 7.14 -3.61
C VAL A 67 5.83 6.69 -5.01
N LYS A 68 5.11 5.58 -5.08
CA LYS A 68 4.51 5.08 -6.32
C LYS A 68 3.00 5.27 -6.29
N GLN A 69 2.40 5.42 -7.48
CA GLN A 69 0.96 5.36 -7.61
C GLN A 69 0.45 3.96 -7.25
N PHE A 70 -0.65 3.89 -6.51
CA PHE A 70 -1.32 2.62 -6.29
C PHE A 70 -2.06 2.23 -7.57
N ILE A 71 -1.67 1.10 -8.16
CA ILE A 71 -2.38 0.49 -9.28
C ILE A 71 -3.01 -0.80 -8.74
N PRO A 72 -4.34 -0.86 -8.56
CA PRO A 72 -4.99 -2.06 -8.06
C PRO A 72 -4.77 -3.20 -9.06
N ARG A 73 -4.63 -4.43 -8.54
CA ARG A 73 -4.60 -5.60 -9.42
C ARG A 73 -5.94 -5.70 -10.13
N PRO A 74 -5.96 -5.89 -11.47
CA PRO A 74 -7.20 -6.18 -12.18
C PRO A 74 -7.91 -7.35 -11.51
N ALA A 75 -9.23 -7.26 -11.36
CA ALA A 75 -10.04 -8.38 -10.91
C ALA A 75 -10.03 -9.45 -12.00
N LEU A 76 -9.19 -10.47 -11.81
CA LEU A 76 -9.13 -11.63 -12.70
C LEU A 76 -10.18 -12.64 -12.29
N CYS A 77 -10.90 -13.19 -13.27
CA CYS A 77 -11.85 -14.26 -13.03
C CYS A 77 -11.18 -15.44 -12.30
N ARG A 78 -11.66 -15.79 -11.10
CA ARG A 78 -11.10 -16.91 -10.31
C ARG A 78 -11.17 -18.26 -11.02
N LYS A 79 -12.17 -18.48 -11.87
CA LYS A 79 -12.36 -19.73 -12.62
C LYS A 79 -11.31 -19.91 -13.72
N CYS A 80 -10.87 -18.81 -14.33
CA CYS A 80 -10.11 -18.83 -15.57
C CYS A 80 -8.76 -18.12 -15.44
N TRP A 81 -8.15 -18.08 -14.24
CA TRP A 81 -6.88 -17.39 -13.91
C TRP A 81 -5.81 -17.40 -15.02
N THR A 82 -5.78 -18.43 -15.85
CA THR A 82 -4.90 -18.64 -16.99
C THR A 82 -5.17 -17.74 -18.22
N PHE A 83 -6.43 -17.38 -18.51
CA PHE A 83 -6.82 -16.69 -19.76
C PHE A 83 -7.13 -15.19 -19.61
N GLY A 84 -6.96 -14.64 -18.41
CA GLY A 84 -6.79 -13.20 -18.22
C GLY A 84 -8.01 -12.30 -18.44
N HIS A 85 -9.22 -12.85 -18.55
CA HIS A 85 -10.41 -12.03 -18.69
C HIS A 85 -10.96 -11.56 -17.33
N PRO A 86 -11.65 -10.40 -17.29
CA PRO A 86 -12.43 -9.98 -16.15
C PRO A 86 -13.52 -10.98 -15.77
N GLU A 87 -13.90 -11.02 -14.49
CA GLU A 87 -14.96 -11.90 -13.99
C GLU A 87 -16.31 -11.64 -14.68
N GLU A 88 -16.63 -10.37 -14.91
CA GLU A 88 -17.85 -9.93 -15.62
C GLU A 88 -17.98 -10.44 -17.07
N THR A 89 -16.88 -10.86 -17.68
CA THR A 89 -16.86 -11.37 -19.06
C THR A 89 -16.69 -12.89 -19.14
N CYS A 90 -16.64 -13.58 -18.00
CA CYS A 90 -16.52 -15.03 -17.94
C CYS A 90 -17.81 -15.69 -18.43
N THR A 91 -17.74 -16.33 -19.60
CA THR A 91 -18.80 -17.22 -20.13
C THR A 91 -18.53 -18.67 -19.74
#